data_AF-A0A7C4IVR1-F1
#
_entry.id   AF-A0A7C4IVR1-F1
#
_cell.length_a   1.000
_cell.length_b   1.000
_cell.length_c   1.000
_cell.angle_alpha   90.00
_cell.angle_beta   90.00
_cell.angle_gamma   90.00
#
_symmetry.space_group_name_H-M   'P 1'
#
loop_
_entity.id
_entity.type
_entity.pdbx_description
1 polymer ?
#
loop_
_entity_poly.entity_id
_entity_poly.type
_entity_poly.pdbx_seq_one_letter_code
_entity_poly.pdbx_strand_id
1 'polypeptide(L)'
;MTMKFSFQRTAGSSTEIDPGTIPLNERLGLIALIDEKLRLGPPESSLVPDLFHNLWDLVEATVSGSRIDRLKPEEGRNGFRTFEINAETGENLGRLHMLYLKKSIPCYYLVYVEVGGPFRKKGLGSRILEYFKEFLIEKSAIGVLDNIIPQEDPSYGIYSKQGWEPLEAFIGDGAEDGEGTFMVYVPSRWRNKPLREPLLKIVHHLKRKRAAIEMRDNEIMVQRTLDEFKGIYSALLAYFRREIDTGRPTPLAQFMFTRFVTKLVSFRRRIGALIGYTGGDSVEQIALPPAIRSLPVRAYPPSEFHGRNVPLVSGDMALWSRLPATLKKYPARFIESLPNYNRPSLASWLKERGMFPSDRLTIGDLMDLGFDPTRLKEIVLDGGKFIFDRIPARQSASLQKRKEMLMRIELEMAHERPSSAALKINPPLLTIQDRGNVYILRRKVDGIHWEEAIEQLQSAPHLKGVNQAMKIDTVILGTVRNTLRAIAEKLALPEETVADALVCFVPWHLESNQPRLMIDFARTYLDSVWMA
;
A
#
# COMPACT_ATOMS: atom_id res chain seq x y z
N MET A 1 21.24 13.80 62.25
CA MET A 1 21.47 12.36 62.50
C MET A 1 20.11 11.72 62.49
N THR A 2 19.68 11.23 61.33
CA THR A 2 18.25 11.11 60.99
C THR A 2 17.95 9.67 60.61
N MET A 3 16.93 9.10 61.26
CA MET A 3 16.48 7.71 61.17
C MET A 3 16.19 7.27 59.73
N LYS A 4 16.71 6.11 59.34
CA LYS A 4 16.35 5.39 58.11
C LYS A 4 15.32 4.30 58.45
N PHE A 5 14.11 4.45 57.93
CA PHE A 5 13.17 3.34 57.77
C PHE A 5 13.49 2.59 56.47
N SER A 6 13.72 1.28 56.59
CA SER A 6 13.90 0.35 55.48
C SER A 6 12.55 -0.03 54.89
N PHE A 7 12.29 0.37 53.65
CA PHE A 7 11.21 -0.20 52.83
C PHE A 7 11.78 -1.32 51.95
N GLN A 8 11.36 -2.54 52.23
CA GLN A 8 11.45 -3.67 51.31
C GLN A 8 10.62 -3.34 50.06
N ARG A 9 11.28 -3.25 48.90
CA ARG A 9 10.61 -3.34 47.60
C ARG A 9 10.47 -4.81 47.26
N THR A 10 9.26 -5.33 47.41
CA THR A 10 8.85 -6.59 46.79
C THR A 10 8.93 -6.44 45.27
N ALA A 11 9.75 -7.29 44.67
CA ALA A 11 9.77 -7.53 43.23
C ALA A 11 8.40 -8.09 42.83
N GLY A 12 7.57 -7.25 42.21
CA GLY A 12 6.34 -7.70 41.55
C GLY A 12 6.72 -8.44 40.28
N SER A 13 6.57 -9.77 40.32
CA SER A 13 6.71 -10.70 39.21
C SER A 13 5.98 -10.20 37.96
N SER A 14 6.75 -9.88 36.93
CA SER A 14 6.30 -9.85 35.54
C SER A 14 5.86 -11.26 35.17
N THR A 15 4.56 -11.52 35.13
CA THR A 15 4.03 -12.60 34.27
C THR A 15 4.23 -12.15 32.84
N GLU A 16 5.43 -12.38 32.33
CA GLU A 16 5.78 -12.32 30.92
C GLU A 16 4.85 -13.28 30.16
N ILE A 17 4.13 -12.77 29.18
CA ILE A 17 3.50 -13.62 28.18
C ILE A 17 4.67 -14.24 27.40
N ASP A 18 4.82 -15.56 27.50
CA ASP A 18 5.83 -16.29 26.75
C ASP A 18 5.57 -16.07 25.24
N PRO A 19 6.52 -15.49 24.47
CA PRO A 19 6.37 -15.30 23.02
C PRO A 19 6.14 -16.62 22.25
N GLY A 20 6.27 -17.78 22.91
CA GLY A 20 5.81 -19.08 22.40
C GLY A 20 4.29 -19.26 22.28
N THR A 21 3.46 -18.32 22.76
CA THR A 21 1.98 -18.43 22.73
C THR A 21 1.30 -17.77 21.54
N ILE A 22 2.00 -16.93 20.77
CA ILE A 22 1.46 -16.28 19.57
C ILE A 22 1.81 -17.11 18.33
N PRO A 23 0.83 -17.53 17.50
CA PRO A 23 1.08 -18.24 16.25
C PRO A 23 2.08 -17.50 15.35
N LEU A 24 2.88 -18.24 14.58
CA LEU A 24 3.95 -17.69 13.76
C LEU A 24 3.44 -16.60 12.79
N ASN A 25 2.30 -16.84 12.13
CA ASN A 25 1.70 -15.87 11.21
C ASN A 25 1.27 -14.57 11.90
N GLU A 26 0.66 -14.67 13.09
CA GLU A 26 0.26 -13.51 13.88
C GLU A 26 1.48 -12.70 14.33
N ARG A 27 2.52 -13.42 14.78
CA ARG A 27 3.81 -12.84 15.20
C ARG A 27 4.50 -12.09 14.05
N LEU A 28 4.55 -12.71 12.86
CA LEU A 28 5.06 -12.08 11.65
C LEU A 28 4.21 -10.87 11.24
N GLY A 29 2.90 -10.94 11.42
CA GLY A 29 1.96 -9.83 11.17
C GLY A 29 2.21 -8.64 12.10
N LEU A 30 2.41 -8.88 13.39
CA LEU A 30 2.78 -7.85 14.37
C LEU A 30 4.12 -7.19 14.02
N ILE A 31 5.12 -8.00 13.65
CA ILE A 31 6.43 -7.49 13.20
C ILE A 31 6.26 -6.63 11.94
N ALA A 32 5.45 -7.05 10.98
CA ALA A 32 5.21 -6.30 9.75
C ALA A 32 4.57 -4.92 9.99
N LEU A 33 3.91 -4.68 11.13
CA LEU A 33 3.44 -3.33 11.52
C LEU A 33 4.62 -2.38 11.79
N ILE A 34 5.70 -2.92 12.37
CA ILE A 34 6.90 -2.22 12.81
C ILE A 34 7.90 -2.09 11.68
N ASP A 35 8.23 -3.22 11.03
CA ASP A 35 9.26 -3.32 10.01
C ASP A 35 8.74 -4.08 8.79
N GLU A 36 8.39 -3.36 7.72
CA GLU A 36 8.04 -4.01 6.44
C GLU A 36 9.28 -4.46 5.66
N LYS A 37 10.50 -4.17 6.14
CA LYS A 37 11.72 -4.83 5.68
C LYS A 37 12.10 -5.92 6.68
N LEU A 38 11.47 -7.09 6.56
CA LEU A 38 11.83 -8.33 7.24
C LEU A 38 13.29 -8.81 7.03
N ARG A 39 14.27 -7.98 6.67
CA ARG A 39 15.53 -8.47 6.07
C ARG A 39 16.88 -7.98 6.56
N LEU A 40 17.05 -6.93 7.38
CA LEU A 40 18.43 -6.39 7.55
C LEU A 40 18.83 -5.83 8.93
N GLY A 41 18.04 -5.98 9.99
CA GLY A 41 18.41 -5.48 11.34
C GLY A 41 18.86 -6.60 12.30
N PRO A 42 19.88 -6.39 13.16
CA PRO A 42 20.17 -7.31 14.25
C PRO A 42 19.02 -7.29 15.30
N PRO A 43 18.60 -8.46 15.81
CA PRO A 43 17.44 -8.62 16.70
C PRO A 43 17.52 -7.83 18.00
N GLU A 44 18.74 -7.50 18.45
CA GLU A 44 19.05 -6.80 19.70
C GLU A 44 18.64 -5.31 19.70
N SER A 45 18.24 -4.76 18.55
CA SER A 45 17.77 -3.37 18.38
C SER A 45 16.27 -3.23 18.10
N SER A 46 15.52 -4.34 18.18
CA SER A 46 14.10 -4.36 17.87
C SER A 46 13.26 -3.65 18.93
N LEU A 47 12.20 -2.97 18.47
CA LEU A 47 11.16 -2.36 19.32
C LEU A 47 10.43 -3.39 20.20
N VAL A 48 10.43 -4.66 19.79
CA VAL A 48 9.70 -5.74 20.43
C VAL A 48 10.56 -7.03 20.34
N PRO A 49 11.68 -7.11 21.09
CA PRO A 49 12.69 -8.16 20.93
C PRO A 49 12.15 -9.58 21.20
N ASP A 50 11.18 -9.67 22.10
CA ASP A 50 10.37 -10.86 22.39
C ASP A 50 9.64 -11.39 21.15
N LEU A 51 9.19 -10.53 20.23
CA LEU A 51 8.59 -10.98 18.96
C LEU A 51 9.63 -11.49 17.94
N PHE A 52 10.93 -11.25 18.13
CA PHE A 52 11.99 -11.72 17.20
C PHE A 52 12.72 -12.98 17.70
N HIS A 53 12.59 -13.33 18.98
CA HIS A 53 13.23 -14.50 19.58
C HIS A 53 12.88 -15.83 18.86
N ASN A 54 13.87 -16.56 18.35
CA ASN A 54 13.71 -17.81 17.58
C ASN A 54 12.85 -17.70 16.31
N LEU A 55 12.53 -16.50 15.84
CA LEU A 55 11.62 -16.30 14.71
C LEU A 55 12.15 -16.96 13.43
N TRP A 56 13.44 -16.79 13.14
CA TRP A 56 14.03 -17.30 11.91
C TRP A 56 14.19 -18.81 11.93
N ASP A 57 14.54 -19.40 13.07
CA ASP A 57 14.56 -20.85 13.24
C ASP A 57 13.16 -21.45 13.03
N LEU A 58 12.12 -20.79 13.55
CA LEU A 58 10.72 -21.18 13.31
C LEU A 58 10.32 -21.05 11.85
N VAL A 59 10.69 -19.96 11.16
CA VAL A 59 10.42 -19.79 9.72
C VAL A 59 11.11 -20.88 8.89
N GLU A 60 12.37 -21.20 9.19
CA GLU A 60 13.12 -22.23 8.45
C GLU A 60 12.60 -23.64 8.70
N ALA A 61 12.24 -23.97 9.94
CA ALA A 61 11.57 -25.22 10.28
C ALA A 61 10.22 -25.34 9.54
N THR A 62 9.43 -24.26 9.52
CA THR A 62 8.10 -24.20 8.86
C THR A 62 8.22 -24.41 7.35
N VAL A 63 9.20 -23.78 6.70
CA VAL A 63 9.47 -23.98 5.26
C VAL A 63 9.92 -25.42 4.98
N SER A 64 10.78 -25.98 5.84
CA SER A 64 11.33 -27.33 5.66
C SER A 64 10.27 -28.42 5.79
N GLY A 65 9.29 -28.24 6.67
CA GLY A 65 8.16 -29.16 6.85
C GLY A 65 7.00 -28.96 5.85
N SER A 66 7.07 -27.95 4.98
CA SER A 66 5.93 -27.58 4.13
C SER A 66 5.54 -28.64 3.09
N ARG A 67 4.23 -28.86 2.94
CA ARG A 67 3.61 -29.81 2.01
C ARG A 67 2.62 -29.10 1.09
N ILE A 68 2.52 -29.56 -0.15
CA ILE A 68 1.51 -29.08 -1.09
C ILE A 68 0.28 -29.95 -0.93
N ASP A 69 -0.85 -29.34 -0.61
CA ASP A 69 -2.11 -30.03 -0.47
C ASP A 69 -2.63 -30.46 -1.84
N ARG A 70 -2.97 -31.75 -1.94
CA ARG A 70 -3.54 -32.32 -3.16
C ARG A 70 -4.93 -31.74 -3.37
N LEU A 71 -5.20 -31.35 -4.61
CA LEU A 71 -6.49 -30.82 -5.06
C LEU A 71 -7.64 -31.74 -4.62
N LYS A 72 -8.52 -31.25 -3.74
CA LYS A 72 -9.79 -31.92 -3.45
C LYS A 72 -10.74 -31.66 -4.63
N PRO A 73 -11.25 -32.71 -5.32
CA PRO A 73 -12.02 -32.55 -6.55
C PRO A 73 -13.38 -31.86 -6.38
N GLU A 74 -13.87 -31.69 -5.14
CA GLU A 74 -15.23 -31.19 -4.85
C GLU A 74 -15.32 -29.69 -4.52
N GLU A 75 -14.21 -28.97 -4.35
CA GLU A 75 -14.22 -27.59 -3.81
C GLU A 75 -14.26 -26.47 -4.89
N GLY A 76 -14.17 -26.82 -6.18
CA GLY A 76 -14.08 -25.83 -7.26
C GLY A 76 -15.43 -25.22 -7.66
N ARG A 77 -15.80 -24.06 -7.10
CA ARG A 77 -16.92 -23.26 -7.64
C ARG A 77 -16.54 -22.70 -9.02
N ASN A 78 -17.37 -22.97 -10.03
CA ASN A 78 -17.26 -22.40 -11.39
C ASN A 78 -15.92 -22.66 -12.12
N GLY A 79 -15.21 -23.75 -11.80
CA GLY A 79 -13.97 -24.15 -12.49
C GLY A 79 -12.68 -23.52 -11.94
N PHE A 80 -12.77 -22.63 -10.94
CA PHE A 80 -11.59 -22.19 -10.19
C PHE A 80 -11.09 -23.32 -9.29
N ARG A 81 -9.76 -23.47 -9.24
CA ARG A 81 -9.06 -24.47 -8.44
C ARG A 81 -7.84 -23.83 -7.80
N THR A 82 -7.49 -24.32 -6.62
CA THR A 82 -6.38 -23.76 -5.85
C THR A 82 -5.43 -24.88 -5.42
N PHE A 83 -4.14 -24.63 -5.50
CA PHE A 83 -3.13 -25.37 -4.74
C PHE A 83 -2.66 -24.52 -3.58
N GLU A 84 -2.47 -25.15 -2.44
CA GLU A 84 -1.97 -24.52 -1.24
C GLU A 84 -0.70 -25.24 -0.79
N ILE A 85 0.34 -24.48 -0.48
CA ILE A 85 1.51 -25.00 0.22
C ILE A 85 1.38 -24.61 1.68
N ASN A 86 1.16 -25.62 2.52
CA ASN A 86 0.87 -25.46 3.93
C ASN A 86 2.02 -25.99 4.77
N ALA A 87 2.28 -25.36 5.92
CA ALA A 87 3.16 -25.87 6.96
C ALA A 87 2.56 -27.13 7.59
N GLU A 88 3.37 -27.90 8.33
CA GLU A 88 2.85 -29.05 9.10
C GLU A 88 1.81 -28.66 10.14
N THR A 89 1.88 -27.42 10.62
CA THR A 89 0.91 -26.80 11.54
C THR A 89 -0.40 -26.39 10.86
N GLY A 90 -0.51 -26.54 9.53
CA GLY A 90 -1.67 -26.14 8.73
C GLY A 90 -1.65 -24.69 8.25
N GLU A 91 -0.62 -23.91 8.58
CA GLU A 91 -0.49 -22.52 8.11
C GLU A 91 -0.21 -22.43 6.61
N ASN A 92 -0.91 -21.56 5.87
CA ASN A 92 -0.66 -21.35 4.45
C ASN A 92 0.59 -20.49 4.20
N LEU A 93 1.57 -21.04 3.48
CA LEU A 93 2.84 -20.37 3.14
C LEU A 93 2.82 -19.79 1.72
N GLY A 94 1.93 -20.29 0.89
CA GLY A 94 1.74 -19.85 -0.47
C GLY A 94 0.62 -20.61 -1.17
N ARG A 95 0.27 -20.16 -2.37
CA ARG A 95 -0.83 -20.73 -3.14
C ARG A 95 -0.71 -20.44 -4.62
N LEU A 96 -1.43 -21.21 -5.40
CA LEU A 96 -1.62 -21.02 -6.84
C LEU A 96 -3.09 -21.10 -7.16
N HIS A 97 -3.58 -20.13 -7.94
CA HIS A 97 -4.94 -20.14 -8.46
C HIS A 97 -4.95 -20.46 -9.94
N MET A 98 -5.85 -21.34 -10.33
CA MET A 98 -6.03 -21.72 -11.73
C MET A 98 -7.51 -21.80 -12.09
N LEU A 99 -7.79 -21.62 -13.37
CA LEU A 99 -9.11 -21.77 -13.97
C LEU A 99 -9.09 -22.91 -14.97
N TYR A 100 -9.97 -23.89 -14.80
CA TYR A 100 -10.16 -24.95 -15.78
C TYR A 100 -11.02 -24.47 -16.94
N LEU A 101 -10.49 -24.59 -18.16
CA LEU A 101 -11.16 -24.26 -19.41
C LEU A 101 -11.37 -25.53 -20.24
N LYS A 102 -12.63 -25.85 -20.52
CA LYS A 102 -13.03 -26.91 -21.45
C LYS A 102 -13.46 -26.30 -22.79
N LYS A 103 -12.51 -25.68 -23.50
CA LYS A 103 -12.70 -25.13 -24.85
C LYS A 103 -11.64 -25.74 -25.75
N SER A 104 -12.08 -26.43 -26.82
CA SER A 104 -11.29 -27.21 -27.80
C SER A 104 -10.41 -28.34 -27.24
N ILE A 105 -9.62 -28.06 -26.21
CA ILE A 105 -8.74 -28.99 -25.51
C ILE A 105 -8.79 -28.75 -23.99
N PRO A 106 -8.47 -29.74 -23.15
CA PRO A 106 -8.35 -29.53 -21.72
C PRO A 106 -7.24 -28.51 -21.42
N CYS A 107 -7.59 -27.39 -20.80
CA CYS A 107 -6.65 -26.33 -20.48
C CYS A 107 -6.86 -25.83 -19.04
N TYR A 108 -5.76 -25.54 -18.36
CA TYR A 108 -5.77 -24.80 -17.10
C TYR A 108 -5.04 -23.48 -17.29
N TYR A 109 -5.73 -22.38 -17.01
CA TYR A 109 -5.15 -21.06 -16.99
C TYR A 109 -4.64 -20.75 -15.59
N LEU A 110 -3.35 -20.44 -15.46
CA LEU A 110 -2.73 -19.97 -14.22
C LEU A 110 -3.10 -18.49 -14.05
N VAL A 111 -3.86 -18.20 -12.99
CA VAL A 111 -4.28 -16.83 -12.69
C VAL A 111 -3.16 -16.09 -11.96
N TYR A 112 -2.64 -16.66 -10.87
CA TYR A 112 -1.47 -16.14 -10.16
C TYR A 112 -0.84 -17.19 -9.24
N VAL A 113 0.38 -16.89 -8.81
CA VAL A 113 1.10 -17.58 -7.74
C VAL A 113 1.47 -16.58 -6.66
N GLU A 114 1.19 -16.93 -5.41
CA GLU A 114 1.49 -16.10 -4.26
C GLU A 114 2.31 -16.88 -3.24
N VAL A 115 3.33 -16.22 -2.68
CA VAL A 115 4.11 -16.71 -1.55
C VAL A 115 4.16 -15.61 -0.50
N GLY A 116 3.85 -15.96 0.75
CA GLY A 116 3.88 -15.03 1.87
C GLY A 116 5.23 -14.36 2.00
N GLY A 117 5.25 -13.04 2.25
CA GLY A 117 6.46 -12.21 2.27
C GLY A 117 7.66 -12.81 3.02
N PRO A 118 7.48 -13.28 4.28
CA PRO A 118 8.52 -13.96 5.07
C PRO A 118 9.12 -15.20 4.41
N PHE A 119 8.36 -15.89 3.57
CA PHE A 119 8.73 -17.16 2.95
C PHE A 119 9.23 -17.00 1.49
N ARG A 120 9.24 -15.77 0.95
CA ARG A 120 9.77 -15.49 -0.40
C ARG A 120 11.27 -15.75 -0.48
N LYS A 121 11.75 -16.13 -1.67
CA LYS A 121 13.15 -16.52 -1.97
C LYS A 121 13.63 -17.81 -1.25
N LYS A 122 12.73 -18.59 -0.67
CA LYS A 122 13.02 -19.92 -0.09
C LYS A 122 12.59 -21.08 -1.01
N GLY A 123 12.44 -20.83 -2.32
CA GLY A 123 12.11 -21.86 -3.32
C GLY A 123 10.64 -22.28 -3.40
N LEU A 124 9.75 -21.79 -2.52
CA LEU A 124 8.34 -22.20 -2.51
C LEU A 124 7.60 -21.90 -3.82
N GLY A 125 7.83 -20.73 -4.43
CA GLY A 125 7.21 -20.39 -5.72
C GLY A 125 7.60 -21.37 -6.83
N SER A 126 8.88 -21.76 -6.90
CA SER A 126 9.34 -22.77 -7.85
C SER A 126 8.69 -24.13 -7.60
N ARG A 127 8.61 -24.57 -6.32
CA ARG A 127 7.97 -25.83 -5.93
C ARG A 127 6.50 -25.88 -6.33
N ILE A 128 5.76 -24.78 -6.14
CA ILE A 128 4.35 -24.67 -6.53
C ILE A 128 4.20 -24.80 -8.07
N LEU A 129 5.05 -24.14 -8.84
CA LEU A 129 5.03 -24.20 -10.30
C LEU A 129 5.44 -25.57 -10.84
N GLU A 130 6.43 -26.22 -10.23
CA GLU A 130 6.83 -27.59 -10.55
C GLU A 130 5.67 -28.57 -10.32
N TYR A 131 5.01 -28.46 -9.17
CA TYR A 131 3.84 -29.28 -8.87
C TYR A 131 2.70 -29.03 -9.86
N PHE A 132 2.44 -27.77 -10.24
CA PHE A 132 1.44 -27.46 -11.25
C PHE A 132 1.77 -28.06 -12.61
N LYS A 133 3.05 -28.03 -13.01
CA LYS A 133 3.52 -28.69 -14.23
C LYS A 133 3.28 -30.20 -14.19
N GLU A 134 3.60 -30.87 -13.07
CA GLU A 134 3.32 -32.30 -12.89
C GLU A 134 1.82 -32.60 -12.97
N PHE A 135 0.98 -31.76 -12.36
CA PHE A 135 -0.47 -31.86 -12.46
C PHE A 135 -0.98 -31.74 -13.90
N LEU A 136 -0.43 -30.80 -14.70
CA LEU A 136 -0.78 -30.66 -16.11
C LEU A 136 -0.42 -31.92 -16.92
N ILE A 137 0.73 -32.53 -16.62
CA ILE A 137 1.16 -33.79 -17.24
C ILE A 137 0.20 -34.92 -16.87
N GLU A 138 -0.12 -35.08 -15.57
CA GLU A 138 -1.03 -36.10 -15.06
C GLU A 138 -2.42 -35.98 -15.72
N LYS A 139 -2.97 -34.76 -15.76
CA LYS A 139 -4.28 -34.48 -16.38
C LYS A 139 -4.24 -34.45 -17.91
N SER A 140 -3.05 -34.55 -18.51
CA SER A 140 -2.86 -34.43 -19.96
C SER A 140 -3.50 -33.15 -20.52
N ALA A 141 -3.31 -32.03 -19.82
CA ALA A 141 -3.93 -30.74 -20.12
C ALA A 141 -2.88 -29.68 -20.41
N ILE A 142 -3.21 -28.71 -21.26
CA ILE A 142 -2.34 -27.59 -21.59
C ILE A 142 -2.40 -26.54 -20.47
N GLY A 143 -1.25 -25.96 -20.13
CA GLY A 143 -1.17 -24.80 -19.25
C GLY A 143 -1.11 -23.50 -20.06
N VAL A 144 -1.81 -22.46 -19.63
CA VAL A 144 -1.68 -21.09 -20.16
C VAL A 144 -1.50 -20.13 -19.00
N LEU A 145 -0.68 -19.10 -19.15
CA LEU A 145 -0.50 -18.04 -18.15
C LEU A 145 -0.24 -16.69 -18.83
N ASP A 146 -0.41 -15.60 -18.09
CA ASP A 146 -0.01 -14.25 -18.50
C ASP A 146 1.23 -13.83 -17.66
N ASN A 147 2.37 -13.61 -18.31
CA ASN A 147 3.59 -13.19 -17.64
C ASN A 147 3.62 -11.67 -17.48
N ILE A 148 2.94 -11.19 -16.43
CA ILE A 148 2.89 -9.78 -16.04
C ILE A 148 4.11 -9.32 -15.23
N ILE A 149 5.12 -10.18 -15.05
CA ILE A 149 6.32 -9.82 -14.29
C ILE A 149 7.14 -8.84 -15.15
N PRO A 150 7.58 -7.69 -14.60
CA PRO A 150 8.47 -6.78 -15.34
C PRO A 150 9.79 -7.45 -15.71
N GLN A 151 10.36 -7.13 -16.87
CA GLN A 151 11.56 -7.78 -17.39
C GLN A 151 12.79 -7.58 -16.49
N GLU A 152 12.83 -6.47 -15.77
CA GLU A 152 13.85 -6.12 -14.79
C GLU A 152 13.74 -6.88 -13.46
N ASP A 153 12.62 -7.57 -13.19
CA ASP A 153 12.48 -8.37 -11.98
C ASP A 153 13.32 -9.66 -12.08
N PRO A 154 14.12 -10.01 -11.06
CA PRO A 154 14.90 -11.25 -11.05
C PRO A 154 14.08 -12.54 -11.25
N SER A 155 12.77 -12.48 -11.03
CA SER A 155 11.81 -13.58 -11.16
C SER A 155 11.19 -13.66 -12.55
N TYR A 156 11.44 -12.70 -13.46
CA TYR A 156 10.85 -12.66 -14.81
C TYR A 156 11.01 -13.99 -15.56
N GLY A 157 12.22 -14.57 -15.50
CA GLY A 157 12.55 -15.83 -16.19
C GLY A 157 12.06 -17.10 -15.48
N ILE A 158 11.25 -17.01 -14.42
CA ILE A 158 10.84 -18.20 -13.64
C ILE A 158 10.07 -19.21 -14.50
N TYR A 159 9.17 -18.73 -15.37
CA TYR A 159 8.35 -19.58 -16.24
C TYR A 159 9.19 -20.23 -17.34
N SER A 160 10.01 -19.45 -18.04
CA SER A 160 10.88 -19.99 -19.10
C SER A 160 11.83 -21.07 -18.57
N LYS A 161 12.40 -20.88 -17.36
CA LYS A 161 13.25 -21.89 -16.71
C LYS A 161 12.53 -23.22 -16.43
N GLN A 162 11.21 -23.20 -16.33
CA GLN A 162 10.39 -24.40 -16.12
C GLN A 162 9.82 -24.99 -17.42
N GLY A 163 10.21 -24.44 -18.58
CA GLY A 163 9.80 -24.93 -19.90
C GLY A 163 8.44 -24.41 -20.36
N TRP A 164 8.04 -23.23 -19.87
CA TRP A 164 6.95 -22.47 -20.46
C TRP A 164 7.49 -21.70 -21.68
N GLU A 165 6.75 -21.71 -22.77
CA GLU A 165 7.14 -21.08 -24.03
C GLU A 165 6.18 -19.93 -24.36
N PRO A 166 6.65 -18.82 -24.96
CA PRO A 166 5.77 -17.74 -25.42
C PRO A 166 4.72 -18.26 -26.41
N LEU A 167 3.54 -17.64 -26.41
CA LEU A 167 2.43 -18.02 -27.29
C LEU A 167 2.82 -17.97 -28.78
N GLU A 168 3.69 -17.01 -29.13
CA GLU A 168 4.22 -16.77 -30.47
C GLU A 168 4.90 -18.02 -31.05
N ALA A 169 5.53 -18.84 -30.20
CA ALA A 169 6.17 -20.09 -30.60
C ALA A 169 5.19 -21.10 -31.21
N PHE A 170 3.88 -20.97 -30.92
CA PHE A 170 2.84 -21.88 -31.39
C PHE A 170 1.93 -21.28 -32.48
N ILE A 171 1.86 -19.95 -32.60
CA ILE A 171 0.94 -19.25 -33.50
C ILE A 171 1.66 -18.64 -34.72
N GLY A 172 2.95 -18.30 -34.60
CA GLY A 172 3.73 -17.58 -35.62
C GLY A 172 3.45 -16.06 -35.65
N ASP A 173 3.98 -15.35 -36.65
CA ASP A 173 3.95 -13.87 -36.82
C ASP A 173 2.54 -13.24 -37.08
N GLY A 174 1.47 -13.89 -36.61
CA GLY A 174 0.09 -13.39 -36.72
C GLY A 174 -0.53 -12.97 -35.39
N ALA A 175 0.29 -12.76 -34.36
CA ALA A 175 -0.15 -12.33 -33.03
C ALA A 175 -0.61 -10.87 -33.09
N GLU A 176 -1.84 -10.59 -32.66
CA GLU A 176 -2.35 -9.21 -32.52
C GLU A 176 -1.59 -8.48 -31.41
N ASP A 177 -1.48 -7.15 -31.51
CA ASP A 177 -0.93 -6.29 -30.44
C ASP A 177 -1.59 -6.64 -29.09
N GLY A 178 -0.77 -7.03 -28.10
CA GLY A 178 -1.22 -7.45 -26.77
C GLY A 178 -1.26 -8.96 -26.51
N GLU A 179 -0.67 -9.80 -27.37
CA GLU A 179 -0.49 -11.25 -27.12
C GLU A 179 0.87 -11.64 -26.52
N GLY A 180 1.82 -10.69 -26.50
CA GLY A 180 3.24 -10.89 -26.14
C GLY A 180 3.55 -11.33 -24.71
N THR A 181 2.56 -11.37 -23.82
CA THR A 181 2.76 -11.78 -22.41
C THR A 181 2.25 -13.18 -22.13
N PHE A 182 1.47 -13.80 -23.04
CA PHE A 182 0.97 -15.14 -22.81
C PHE A 182 2.07 -16.18 -22.97
N MET A 183 2.12 -17.11 -22.01
CA MET A 183 2.99 -18.28 -22.09
C MET A 183 2.17 -19.57 -22.01
N VAL A 184 2.65 -20.61 -22.68
CA VAL A 184 1.99 -21.89 -22.84
C VAL A 184 2.92 -23.01 -22.38
N TYR A 185 2.36 -23.95 -21.62
CA TYR A 185 3.01 -25.22 -21.30
C TYR A 185 2.29 -26.37 -22.03
N VAL A 186 3.03 -27.09 -22.87
CA VAL A 186 2.51 -28.20 -23.67
C VAL A 186 3.09 -29.53 -23.16
N PRO A 187 2.27 -30.40 -22.53
CA PRO A 187 2.71 -31.73 -22.15
C PRO A 187 3.12 -32.59 -23.35
N SER A 188 4.01 -33.57 -23.16
CA SER A 188 4.54 -34.42 -24.23
C SER A 188 3.47 -35.06 -25.13
N ARG A 189 2.30 -35.40 -24.59
CA ARG A 189 1.15 -35.96 -25.34
C ARG A 189 0.57 -35.02 -26.41
N TRP A 190 0.88 -33.73 -26.35
CA TRP A 190 0.33 -32.70 -27.25
C TRP A 190 1.37 -32.09 -28.20
N ARG A 191 2.67 -32.40 -28.05
CA ARG A 191 3.76 -31.76 -28.81
C ARG A 191 3.67 -31.89 -30.33
N ASN A 192 3.05 -32.96 -30.84
CA ASN A 192 2.94 -33.22 -32.28
C ASN A 192 1.53 -32.95 -32.85
N LYS A 193 0.66 -32.28 -32.08
CA LYS A 193 -0.72 -31.98 -32.50
C LYS A 193 -0.82 -30.55 -33.03
N PRO A 194 -1.78 -30.24 -33.93
CA PRO A 194 -2.02 -28.86 -34.36
C PRO A 194 -2.65 -28.07 -33.20
N LEU A 195 -1.86 -27.21 -32.55
CA LEU A 195 -2.29 -26.43 -31.37
C LEU A 195 -2.69 -24.99 -31.66
N ARG A 196 -2.37 -24.46 -32.85
CA ARG A 196 -2.61 -23.06 -33.22
C ARG A 196 -4.06 -22.61 -33.01
N GLU A 197 -5.02 -23.25 -33.67
CA GLU A 197 -6.44 -22.86 -33.54
C GLU A 197 -7.01 -23.10 -32.13
N PRO A 198 -6.74 -24.23 -31.44
CA PRO A 198 -7.15 -24.40 -30.06
C PRO A 198 -6.65 -23.31 -29.12
N LEU A 199 -5.38 -22.92 -29.23
CA LEU A 199 -4.76 -21.90 -28.37
C LEU A 199 -5.37 -20.52 -28.62
N LEU A 200 -5.56 -20.12 -29.89
CA LEU A 200 -6.24 -18.87 -30.24
C LEU A 200 -7.64 -18.78 -29.63
N LYS A 201 -8.43 -19.86 -29.70
CA LYS A 201 -9.77 -19.91 -29.09
C LYS A 201 -9.73 -19.77 -27.57
N ILE A 202 -8.72 -20.33 -26.90
CA ILE A 202 -8.52 -20.22 -25.45
C ILE A 202 -8.15 -18.77 -25.08
N VAL A 203 -7.15 -18.20 -25.75
CA VAL A 203 -6.66 -16.83 -25.48
C VAL A 203 -7.76 -15.81 -25.73
N HIS A 204 -8.50 -15.92 -26.85
CA HIS A 204 -9.65 -15.05 -27.11
C HIS A 204 -10.73 -15.18 -26.03
N HIS A 205 -10.97 -16.39 -25.53
CA HIS A 205 -11.92 -16.60 -24.43
C HIS A 205 -11.46 -15.94 -23.13
N LEU A 206 -10.17 -16.06 -22.80
CA LEU A 206 -9.55 -15.43 -21.64
C LEU A 206 -9.64 -13.90 -21.73
N LYS A 207 -9.25 -13.30 -22.87
CA LYS A 207 -9.37 -11.86 -23.13
C LYS A 207 -10.80 -11.37 -22.89
N ARG A 208 -11.79 -12.06 -23.45
CA ARG A 208 -13.22 -11.72 -23.28
C ARG A 208 -13.72 -11.87 -21.83
N LYS A 209 -13.15 -12.80 -21.06
CA LYS A 209 -13.55 -13.08 -19.66
C LYS A 209 -12.67 -12.38 -18.62
N ARG A 210 -11.65 -11.63 -19.04
CA ARG A 210 -10.63 -11.01 -18.19
C ARG A 210 -11.23 -10.25 -17.01
N ALA A 211 -12.13 -9.31 -17.27
CA ALA A 211 -12.79 -8.55 -16.21
C ALA A 211 -13.49 -9.44 -15.18
N ALA A 212 -14.19 -10.50 -15.60
CA ALA A 212 -14.87 -11.41 -14.67
C ALA A 212 -13.89 -12.26 -13.85
N ILE A 213 -12.74 -12.63 -14.42
CA ILE A 213 -11.66 -13.34 -13.72
C ILE A 213 -11.03 -12.42 -12.68
N GLU A 214 -10.68 -11.18 -13.07
CA GLU A 214 -10.10 -10.17 -12.18
C GLU A 214 -11.04 -9.80 -11.03
N MET A 215 -12.33 -9.60 -11.30
CA MET A 215 -13.34 -9.33 -10.26
C MET A 215 -13.37 -10.44 -9.19
N ARG A 216 -13.29 -11.71 -9.62
CA ARG A 216 -13.35 -12.85 -8.71
C ARG A 216 -12.07 -12.99 -7.90
N ASP A 217 -10.93 -12.76 -8.53
CA ASP A 217 -9.65 -12.77 -7.84
C ASP A 217 -9.56 -11.66 -6.79
N ASN A 218 -10.00 -10.45 -7.15
CA ASN A 218 -10.11 -9.32 -6.24
C ASN A 218 -10.96 -9.66 -5.01
N GLU A 219 -12.12 -10.30 -5.18
CA GLU A 219 -12.99 -10.73 -4.07
C GLU A 219 -12.27 -11.68 -3.10
N ILE A 220 -11.58 -12.70 -3.63
CA ILE A 220 -10.83 -13.67 -2.82
C ILE A 220 -9.65 -13.01 -2.10
N MET A 221 -8.91 -12.13 -2.78
CA MET A 221 -7.81 -11.38 -2.20
C MET A 221 -8.29 -10.45 -1.07
N VAL A 222 -9.43 -9.78 -1.25
CA VAL A 222 -10.02 -8.91 -0.23
C VAL A 222 -10.42 -9.72 1.01
N GLN A 223 -11.14 -10.83 0.85
CA GLN A 223 -11.56 -11.70 1.96
C GLN A 223 -10.35 -12.15 2.80
N ARG A 224 -9.30 -12.63 2.15
CA ARG A 224 -8.08 -13.09 2.83
C ARG A 224 -7.36 -11.97 3.56
N THR A 225 -7.19 -10.83 2.90
CA THR A 225 -6.53 -9.69 3.52
C THR A 225 -7.30 -9.22 4.76
N LEU A 226 -8.64 -9.27 4.73
CA LEU A 226 -9.48 -9.00 5.90
C LEU A 226 -9.23 -10.01 7.03
N ASP A 227 -9.12 -11.30 6.72
CA ASP A 227 -8.82 -12.32 7.72
C ASP A 227 -7.41 -12.16 8.32
N GLU A 228 -6.42 -11.75 7.53
CA GLU A 228 -5.09 -11.37 8.03
C GLU A 228 -5.19 -10.17 8.99
N PHE A 229 -5.96 -9.14 8.63
CA PHE A 229 -6.19 -8.00 9.54
C PHE A 229 -6.89 -8.44 10.84
N LYS A 230 -7.86 -9.36 10.79
CA LYS A 230 -8.50 -9.91 12.00
C LYS A 230 -7.51 -10.68 12.87
N GLY A 231 -6.62 -11.47 12.26
CA GLY A 231 -5.55 -12.18 12.97
C GLY A 231 -4.59 -11.22 13.65
N ILE A 232 -4.07 -10.22 12.93
CA ILE A 232 -3.18 -9.19 13.48
C ILE A 232 -3.86 -8.43 14.61
N TYR A 233 -5.14 -8.08 14.43
CA TYR A 233 -5.90 -7.37 15.44
C TYR A 233 -6.07 -8.20 16.72
N SER A 234 -6.42 -9.47 16.59
CA SER A 234 -6.55 -10.40 17.73
C SER A 234 -5.23 -10.56 18.47
N ALA A 235 -4.12 -10.65 17.73
CA ALA A 235 -2.77 -10.71 18.29
C ALA A 235 -2.42 -9.41 19.06
N LEU A 236 -2.79 -8.24 18.53
CA LEU A 236 -2.60 -6.95 19.24
C LEU A 236 -3.42 -6.90 20.55
N LEU A 237 -4.66 -7.38 20.53
CA LEU A 237 -5.50 -7.46 21.72
C LEU A 237 -4.90 -8.38 22.78
N ALA A 238 -4.39 -9.54 22.38
CA ALA A 238 -3.75 -10.49 23.28
C ALA A 238 -2.45 -9.92 23.85
N TYR A 239 -1.61 -9.33 23.00
CA TYR A 239 -0.30 -8.79 23.37
C TYR A 239 -0.41 -7.60 24.34
N PHE A 240 -1.37 -6.70 24.13
CA PHE A 240 -1.60 -5.53 25.01
C PHE A 240 -2.79 -5.69 25.96
N ARG A 241 -3.19 -6.93 26.28
CA ARG A 241 -4.38 -7.21 27.09
C ARG A 241 -4.34 -6.48 28.43
N ARG A 242 -3.19 -6.51 29.11
CA ARG A 242 -3.00 -5.85 30.41
C ARG A 242 -3.19 -4.34 30.31
N GLU A 243 -2.65 -3.69 29.29
CA GLU A 243 -2.78 -2.27 29.04
C GLU A 243 -4.23 -1.86 28.76
N ILE A 244 -4.94 -2.68 28.01
CA ILE A 244 -6.36 -2.49 27.67
C ILE A 244 -7.21 -2.64 28.94
N ASP A 245 -7.03 -3.72 29.68
CA ASP A 245 -7.80 -4.03 30.91
C ASP A 245 -7.57 -2.98 32.01
N THR A 246 -6.35 -2.44 32.11
CA THR A 246 -6.02 -1.41 33.10
C THR A 246 -6.36 0.02 32.66
N GLY A 247 -6.77 0.22 31.40
CA GLY A 247 -7.02 1.54 30.81
C GLY A 247 -5.77 2.43 30.74
N ARG A 248 -4.57 1.86 30.82
CA ARG A 248 -3.29 2.58 30.84
C ARG A 248 -2.44 2.15 29.65
N PRO A 249 -2.76 2.62 28.44
CA PRO A 249 -2.04 2.25 27.22
C PRO A 249 -0.60 2.77 27.25
N THR A 250 0.35 1.87 27.02
CA THR A 250 1.75 2.25 26.86
C THR A 250 1.98 3.03 25.56
N PRO A 251 3.05 3.84 25.47
CA PRO A 251 3.51 4.43 24.23
C PRO A 251 3.63 3.44 23.06
N LEU A 252 4.05 2.19 23.34
CA LEU A 252 4.18 1.14 22.34
C LEU A 252 2.81 0.67 21.86
N ALA A 253 1.85 0.42 22.77
CA ALA A 253 0.48 0.06 22.41
C ALA A 253 -0.16 1.12 21.49
N GLN A 254 -0.04 2.40 21.85
CA GLN A 254 -0.54 3.51 21.03
C GLN A 254 0.06 3.50 19.62
N PHE A 255 1.38 3.28 19.51
CA PHE A 255 2.08 3.21 18.23
C PHE A 255 1.60 2.01 17.39
N MET A 256 1.53 0.82 17.99
CA MET A 256 1.13 -0.41 17.29
C MET A 256 -0.30 -0.35 16.78
N PHE A 257 -1.26 0.09 17.59
CA PHE A 257 -2.64 0.28 17.15
C PHE A 257 -2.76 1.40 16.10
N THR A 258 -1.99 2.47 16.20
CA THR A 258 -1.93 3.51 15.16
C THR A 258 -1.45 2.92 13.83
N ARG A 259 -0.39 2.11 13.83
CA ARG A 259 0.15 1.45 12.63
C ARG A 259 -0.84 0.48 12.01
N PHE A 260 -1.53 -0.31 12.83
CA PHE A 260 -2.61 -1.18 12.38
C PHE A 260 -3.73 -0.41 11.68
N VAL A 261 -4.28 0.63 12.33
CA VAL A 261 -5.42 1.39 11.79
C VAL A 261 -5.05 2.18 10.53
N THR A 262 -3.87 2.79 10.49
CA THR A 262 -3.41 3.50 9.28
C THR A 262 -3.27 2.55 8.07
N LYS A 263 -2.81 1.31 8.29
CA LYS A 263 -2.80 0.27 7.24
C LYS A 263 -4.20 -0.17 6.85
N LEU A 264 -5.08 -0.42 7.82
CA LEU A 264 -6.47 -0.85 7.58
C LEU A 264 -7.25 0.20 6.77
N VAL A 265 -7.15 1.46 7.15
CA VAL A 265 -7.75 2.59 6.45
C VAL A 265 -7.20 2.72 5.02
N SER A 266 -5.89 2.57 4.84
CA SER A 266 -5.26 2.59 3.51
C SER A 266 -5.70 1.40 2.64
N PHE A 267 -5.96 0.23 3.24
CA PHE A 267 -6.52 -0.92 2.55
C PHE A 267 -7.97 -0.66 2.12
N ARG A 268 -8.82 -0.15 3.03
CA ARG A 268 -10.21 0.23 2.74
C ARG A 268 -10.32 1.18 1.53
N ARG A 269 -9.44 2.17 1.45
CA ARG A 269 -9.40 3.09 0.29
C ARG A 269 -9.03 2.38 -1.02
N ARG A 270 -8.04 1.48 -0.98
CA ARG A 270 -7.57 0.74 -2.17
C ARG A 270 -8.62 -0.22 -2.73
N ILE A 271 -9.32 -0.95 -1.85
CA ILE A 271 -10.34 -1.91 -2.32
C ILE A 271 -11.56 -1.22 -2.94
N GLY A 272 -11.86 0.04 -2.55
CA GLY A 272 -12.91 0.84 -3.18
C GLY A 272 -12.66 1.16 -4.66
N ALA A 273 -11.41 1.03 -5.13
CA ALA A 273 -11.03 1.22 -6.52
C ALA A 273 -11.00 -0.09 -7.35
N LEU A 274 -11.23 -1.25 -6.71
CA LEU A 274 -11.16 -2.54 -7.41
C LEU A 274 -12.40 -2.80 -8.27
N ILE A 275 -12.17 -3.28 -9.49
CA ILE A 275 -13.24 -3.65 -10.43
C ILE A 275 -14.10 -4.76 -9.80
N GLY A 276 -15.41 -4.51 -9.74
CA GLY A 276 -16.43 -5.46 -9.28
C GLY A 276 -16.58 -5.63 -7.78
N TYR A 277 -15.82 -4.90 -6.97
CA TYR A 277 -16.03 -4.88 -5.55
C TYR A 277 -17.28 -4.05 -5.23
N THR A 278 -18.38 -4.72 -4.84
CA THR A 278 -19.68 -4.09 -4.51
C THR A 278 -19.92 -3.95 -3.00
N GLY A 279 -18.90 -4.17 -2.17
CA GLY A 279 -18.97 -3.97 -0.73
C GLY A 279 -19.54 -5.14 0.09
N GLY A 280 -19.71 -6.32 -0.50
CA GLY A 280 -20.26 -7.49 0.19
C GLY A 280 -19.48 -7.96 1.42
N ASP A 281 -18.14 -7.81 1.41
CA ASP A 281 -17.26 -8.08 2.56
C ASP A 281 -16.76 -6.79 3.17
N SER A 282 -17.63 -6.09 3.91
CA SER A 282 -17.31 -4.79 4.46
C SER A 282 -16.13 -4.85 5.45
N VAL A 283 -15.17 -3.93 5.30
CA VAL A 283 -14.09 -3.67 6.28
C VAL A 283 -14.65 -3.31 7.66
N GLU A 284 -15.95 -2.97 7.74
CA GLU A 284 -16.70 -2.79 8.99
C GLU A 284 -16.73 -4.04 9.88
N GLN A 285 -16.30 -5.20 9.38
CA GLN A 285 -16.09 -6.41 10.17
C GLN A 285 -15.06 -6.25 11.31
N ILE A 286 -14.17 -5.25 11.24
CA ILE A 286 -13.20 -4.96 12.30
C ILE A 286 -13.69 -3.76 13.11
N ALA A 287 -14.51 -4.05 14.12
CA ALA A 287 -15.01 -3.05 15.06
C ALA A 287 -14.00 -2.83 16.20
N LEU A 288 -13.49 -1.61 16.34
CA LEU A 288 -12.60 -1.24 17.44
C LEU A 288 -13.42 -0.95 18.72
N PRO A 289 -13.16 -1.62 19.85
CA PRO A 289 -13.74 -1.30 21.15
C PRO A 289 -13.45 0.15 21.57
N PRO A 290 -14.31 0.76 22.41
CA PRO A 290 -14.15 2.14 22.87
C PRO A 290 -12.76 2.45 23.44
N ALA A 291 -12.19 1.53 24.23
CA ALA A 291 -10.87 1.69 24.84
C ALA A 291 -9.76 1.90 23.81
N ILE A 292 -9.85 1.24 22.65
CA ILE A 292 -8.88 1.36 21.56
C ILE A 292 -9.18 2.59 20.71
N ARG A 293 -10.47 2.86 20.45
CA ARG A 293 -10.88 4.06 19.71
C ARG A 293 -10.41 5.34 20.40
N SER A 294 -10.46 5.39 21.74
CA SER A 294 -10.02 6.56 22.51
C SER A 294 -8.49 6.73 22.60
N LEU A 295 -7.71 5.76 22.12
CA LEU A 295 -6.26 5.88 22.15
C LEU A 295 -5.82 7.07 21.30
N PRO A 296 -4.96 7.94 21.82
CA PRO A 296 -4.43 9.01 21.01
C PRO A 296 -3.49 8.47 19.92
N VAL A 297 -3.52 9.10 18.75
CA VAL A 297 -2.64 8.74 17.63
C VAL A 297 -1.18 8.93 18.02
N ARG A 298 -0.33 7.99 17.62
CA ARG A 298 1.12 8.06 17.77
C ARG A 298 1.84 7.53 16.54
N ALA A 299 2.47 8.43 15.80
CA ALA A 299 3.06 8.14 14.50
C ALA A 299 4.53 7.65 14.51
N TYR A 300 5.20 7.77 15.66
CA TYR A 300 6.60 7.37 15.80
C TYR A 300 6.79 6.46 17.02
N PRO A 301 7.76 5.53 16.95
CA PRO A 301 8.03 4.60 18.04
C PRO A 301 8.49 5.31 19.33
N PRO A 302 8.31 4.69 20.51
CA PRO A 302 8.80 5.25 21.77
C PRO A 302 10.32 5.44 21.79
N SER A 303 10.79 6.44 22.54
CA SER A 303 12.20 6.87 22.55
C SER A 303 13.17 5.87 23.18
N GLU A 304 12.67 4.94 23.98
CA GLU A 304 13.44 3.89 24.66
C GLU A 304 14.07 2.88 23.69
N PHE A 305 13.65 2.90 22.42
CA PHE A 305 13.96 1.86 21.43
C PHE A 305 14.70 2.37 20.20
N HIS A 306 15.17 3.62 20.23
CA HIS A 306 16.06 4.13 19.19
C HIS A 306 17.35 4.55 19.85
N GLY A 307 18.47 4.01 19.35
CA GLY A 307 19.80 4.50 19.69
C GLY A 307 19.87 6.02 19.48
N ARG A 308 20.84 6.69 20.11
CA ARG A 308 21.10 8.13 19.92
C ARG A 308 21.56 8.42 18.49
N ASN A 309 20.67 8.25 17.52
CA ASN A 309 20.92 8.57 16.13
C ASN A 309 20.65 10.06 15.95
N VAL A 310 21.66 10.76 15.45
CA VAL A 310 21.51 12.15 15.01
C VAL A 310 20.56 12.15 13.82
N PRO A 311 19.55 13.05 13.77
CA PRO A 311 18.67 13.16 12.62
C PRO A 311 19.48 13.39 11.34
N LEU A 312 19.20 12.62 10.28
CA LEU A 312 19.83 12.82 8.98
C LEU A 312 19.05 13.90 8.23
N VAL A 313 19.74 14.94 7.78
CA VAL A 313 19.13 16.09 7.09
C VAL A 313 19.76 16.27 5.72
N SER A 314 18.95 16.53 4.70
CA SER A 314 19.42 16.84 3.36
C SER A 314 18.45 17.79 2.64
N GLY A 315 18.95 18.51 1.63
CA GLY A 315 18.20 19.55 0.91
C GLY A 315 18.77 20.94 1.14
N ASP A 316 17.89 21.94 1.22
CA ASP A 316 18.26 23.34 1.43
C ASP A 316 18.78 23.59 2.87
N MET A 317 20.10 23.62 3.02
CA MET A 317 20.75 23.84 4.31
C MET A 317 20.61 25.28 4.83
N ALA A 318 20.35 26.26 3.96
CA ALA A 318 20.04 27.63 4.37
C ALA A 318 18.61 27.73 4.94
N LEU A 319 17.68 26.88 4.47
CA LEU A 319 16.39 26.70 5.13
C LEU A 319 16.55 25.97 6.46
N TRP A 320 17.36 24.91 6.53
CA TRP A 320 17.66 24.21 7.78
C TRP A 320 18.19 25.15 8.86
N SER A 321 19.14 26.03 8.53
CA SER A 321 19.74 26.96 9.49
C SER A 321 18.72 27.94 10.09
N ARG A 322 17.64 28.27 9.36
CA ARG A 322 16.55 29.14 9.83
C ARG A 322 15.48 28.42 10.66
N LEU A 323 15.45 27.09 10.67
CA LEU A 323 14.46 26.35 11.46
C LEU A 323 14.66 26.52 12.98
N PRO A 324 13.58 26.45 13.78
CA PRO A 324 13.64 26.56 15.24
C PRO A 324 14.63 25.56 15.86
N ALA A 325 15.36 26.00 16.89
CA ALA A 325 16.34 25.16 17.60
C ALA A 325 15.70 23.89 18.21
N THR A 326 14.45 23.99 18.66
CA THR A 326 13.66 22.87 19.19
C THR A 326 13.39 21.81 18.13
N LEU A 327 13.07 22.21 16.89
CA LEU A 327 12.90 21.32 15.75
C LEU A 327 14.22 20.59 15.45
N LYS A 328 15.34 21.31 15.40
CA LYS A 328 16.66 20.70 15.12
C LYS A 328 17.06 19.66 16.17
N LYS A 329 16.71 19.91 17.45
CA LYS A 329 17.03 19.01 18.57
C LYS A 329 16.10 17.80 18.64
N TYR A 330 14.82 17.98 18.32
CA TYR A 330 13.79 16.93 18.43
C TYR A 330 12.80 16.96 17.23
N PRO A 331 13.23 16.60 16.01
CA PRO A 331 12.44 16.81 14.81
C PRO A 331 11.07 16.12 14.86
N ALA A 332 11.02 14.81 15.12
CA ALA A 332 9.77 14.07 15.14
C ALA A 332 8.78 14.64 16.17
N ARG A 333 9.25 14.92 17.40
CA ARG A 333 8.38 15.45 18.46
C ARG A 333 7.85 16.84 18.11
N PHE A 334 8.70 17.71 17.55
CA PHE A 334 8.30 19.05 17.16
C PHE A 334 7.29 19.01 16.01
N ILE A 335 7.61 18.30 14.93
CA ILE A 335 6.78 18.25 13.72
C ILE A 335 5.42 17.64 14.04
N GLU A 336 5.36 16.56 14.82
CA GLU A 336 4.09 15.92 15.18
C GLU A 336 3.20 16.77 16.09
N SER A 337 3.78 17.74 16.80
CA SER A 337 3.03 18.71 17.62
C SER A 337 2.46 19.89 16.83
N LEU A 338 2.85 20.03 15.56
CA LEU A 338 2.30 21.06 14.69
C LEU A 338 0.82 20.79 14.37
N PRO A 339 0.05 21.84 14.01
CA PRO A 339 -1.30 21.68 13.50
C PRO A 339 -1.35 20.76 12.28
N ASN A 340 -2.41 19.97 12.18
CA ASN A 340 -2.66 19.16 10.98
C ASN A 340 -2.95 20.05 9.77
N TYR A 341 -2.59 19.59 8.57
CA TYR A 341 -2.89 20.29 7.32
C TYR A 341 -4.40 20.46 7.14
N ASN A 342 -4.84 21.72 7.04
CA ASN A 342 -6.25 22.09 7.06
C ASN A 342 -6.88 21.92 5.67
N ARG A 343 -6.90 20.68 5.19
CA ARG A 343 -7.58 20.28 3.96
C ARG A 343 -9.11 20.25 4.15
N PRO A 344 -9.92 20.45 3.11
CA PRO A 344 -11.37 20.63 3.25
C PRO A 344 -12.10 19.47 3.95
N SER A 345 -11.72 18.23 3.66
CA SER A 345 -12.30 17.04 4.32
C SER A 345 -12.09 17.07 5.83
N LEU A 346 -10.88 17.37 6.28
CA LEU A 346 -10.55 17.48 7.70
C LEU A 346 -11.20 18.71 8.34
N ALA A 347 -11.17 19.86 7.65
CA ALA A 347 -11.72 21.11 8.17
C ALA A 347 -13.23 20.99 8.45
N SER A 348 -13.98 20.39 7.53
CA SER A 348 -15.42 20.16 7.68
C SER A 348 -15.70 19.23 8.86
N TRP A 349 -14.98 18.10 8.94
CA TRP A 349 -15.13 17.12 10.01
C TRP A 349 -14.78 17.69 11.40
N LEU A 350 -13.70 18.48 11.50
CA LEU A 350 -13.32 19.14 12.75
C LEU A 350 -14.41 20.14 13.20
N LYS A 351 -14.94 20.94 12.26
CA LYS A 351 -15.99 21.91 12.53
C LYS A 351 -17.27 21.26 13.05
N GLU A 352 -17.68 20.14 12.46
CA GLU A 352 -18.86 19.37 12.90
C GLU A 352 -18.73 18.86 14.35
N ARG A 353 -17.49 18.62 14.80
CA ARG A 353 -17.18 18.14 16.16
C ARG A 353 -16.74 19.23 17.12
N GLY A 354 -16.71 20.50 16.69
CA GLY A 354 -16.21 21.61 17.51
C GLY A 354 -14.72 21.50 17.88
N MET A 355 -13.94 20.83 17.03
CA MET A 355 -12.51 20.61 17.22
C MET A 355 -11.66 21.58 16.38
N PHE A 356 -10.41 21.75 16.78
CA PHE A 356 -9.41 22.58 16.11
C PHE A 356 -8.30 21.72 15.46
N PRO A 357 -7.60 22.22 14.42
CA PRO A 357 -6.51 21.48 13.77
C PRO A 357 -5.33 21.10 14.68
N SER A 358 -5.20 21.78 15.82
CA SER A 358 -4.21 21.50 16.86
C SER A 358 -4.64 20.41 17.84
N ASP A 359 -5.91 20.01 17.83
CA ASP A 359 -6.43 19.02 18.76
C ASP A 359 -5.84 17.65 18.47
N ARG A 360 -5.66 16.88 19.55
CA ARG A 360 -5.08 15.56 19.46
C ARG A 360 -6.13 14.57 18.97
N LEU A 361 -5.89 14.03 17.78
CA LEU A 361 -6.73 13.00 17.20
C LEU A 361 -6.51 11.64 17.87
N THR A 362 -7.55 10.83 17.85
CA THR A 362 -7.62 9.46 18.36
C THR A 362 -7.63 8.45 17.22
N ILE A 363 -7.41 7.18 17.56
CA ILE A 363 -7.50 6.08 16.61
C ILE A 363 -8.92 5.96 16.02
N GLY A 364 -9.95 6.23 16.82
CA GLY A 364 -11.33 6.28 16.35
C GLY A 364 -11.53 7.34 15.27
N ASP A 365 -10.90 8.52 15.43
CA ASP A 365 -11.00 9.60 14.45
C ASP A 365 -10.41 9.21 13.10
N LEU A 366 -9.32 8.43 13.07
CA LEU A 366 -8.73 7.92 11.82
C LEU A 366 -9.70 6.98 11.08
N MET A 367 -10.43 6.14 11.82
CA MET A 367 -11.42 5.23 11.25
C MET A 367 -12.63 6.00 10.69
N ASP A 368 -13.07 7.04 11.39
CA ASP A 368 -14.20 7.87 11.00
C ASP A 368 -13.86 8.72 9.77
N LEU A 369 -12.65 9.30 9.73
CA LEU A 369 -12.16 10.09 8.60
C LEU A 369 -11.85 9.24 7.35
N GLY A 370 -11.47 7.98 7.53
CA GLY A 370 -11.05 7.12 6.41
C GLY A 370 -9.69 7.51 5.81
N PHE A 371 -8.87 8.30 6.50
CA PHE A 371 -7.46 8.58 6.16
C PHE A 371 -6.66 9.03 7.40
N ASP A 372 -5.33 9.14 7.27
CA ASP A 372 -4.44 9.67 8.32
C ASP A 372 -4.14 11.18 8.13
N PRO A 373 -4.87 12.10 8.80
CA PRO A 373 -4.57 13.54 8.77
C PRO A 373 -3.24 13.91 9.42
N THR A 374 -2.72 13.08 10.35
CA THR A 374 -1.50 13.42 11.10
C THR A 374 -0.25 13.35 10.24
N ARG A 375 -0.35 12.76 9.05
CA ARG A 375 0.72 12.65 8.06
C ARG A 375 1.18 14.01 7.53
N LEU A 376 0.27 14.98 7.43
CA LEU A 376 0.55 16.31 6.89
C LEU A 376 0.43 17.36 7.99
N LYS A 377 1.50 18.13 8.19
CA LYS A 377 1.60 19.14 9.26
C LYS A 377 1.93 20.51 8.70
N GLU A 378 1.33 21.56 9.24
CA GLU A 378 1.54 22.95 8.78
C GLU A 378 2.54 23.71 9.64
N ILE A 379 3.39 24.50 9.00
CA ILE A 379 4.30 25.42 9.66
C ILE A 379 4.40 26.74 8.88
N VAL A 380 4.51 27.84 9.60
CA VAL A 380 4.79 29.17 9.02
C VAL A 380 6.24 29.54 9.36
N LEU A 381 7.02 29.88 8.35
CA LEU A 381 8.43 30.26 8.46
C LEU A 381 8.67 31.53 7.66
N ASP A 382 9.20 32.59 8.28
CA ASP A 382 9.51 33.87 7.64
C ASP A 382 8.35 34.44 6.79
N GLY A 383 7.10 34.28 7.27
CA GLY A 383 5.88 34.68 6.54
C GLY A 383 5.43 33.74 5.41
N GLY A 384 6.23 32.74 5.05
CA GLY A 384 5.88 31.68 4.11
C GLY A 384 5.12 30.51 4.76
N LYS A 385 4.17 29.92 4.01
CA LYS A 385 3.42 28.74 4.43
C LYS A 385 4.06 27.46 3.88
N PHE A 386 4.33 26.50 4.76
CA PHE A 386 4.97 25.23 4.43
C PHE A 386 4.19 24.05 5.03
N ILE A 387 4.43 22.88 4.45
CA ILE A 387 3.92 21.61 4.95
C ILE A 387 5.06 20.63 5.18
N PHE A 388 4.94 19.82 6.23
CA PHE A 388 5.70 18.58 6.38
C PHE A 388 4.83 17.40 5.95
N ASP A 389 5.32 16.59 5.02
CA ASP A 389 4.77 15.27 4.69
C ASP A 389 5.62 14.17 5.34
N ARG A 390 4.99 13.34 6.15
CA ARG A 390 5.61 12.18 6.77
C ARG A 390 5.50 10.95 5.87
N ILE A 391 6.64 10.37 5.52
CA ILE A 391 6.71 9.05 4.90
C ILE A 391 7.56 8.09 5.75
N PRO A 392 7.33 6.77 5.65
CA PRO A 392 8.25 5.79 6.23
C PRO A 392 9.66 5.91 5.62
N ALA A 393 10.71 5.78 6.42
CA ALA A 393 12.09 5.97 5.94
C ALA A 393 12.50 5.04 4.78
N ARG A 394 11.87 3.87 4.66
CA ARG A 394 12.07 2.96 3.52
C ARG A 394 11.67 3.53 2.16
N GLN A 395 10.78 4.54 2.14
CA GLN A 395 10.33 5.22 0.92
C GLN A 395 11.28 6.37 0.51
N SER A 396 12.44 6.51 1.15
CA SER A 396 13.44 7.52 0.78
C SER A 396 13.96 7.36 -0.65
N ALA A 397 14.18 6.12 -1.11
CA ALA A 397 14.62 5.86 -2.48
C ALA A 397 13.56 6.26 -3.53
N SER A 398 12.29 5.96 -3.28
CA SER A 398 11.19 6.42 -4.15
C SER A 398 11.05 7.94 -4.14
N LEU A 399 11.27 8.58 -2.98
CA LEU A 399 11.28 10.04 -2.88
C LEU A 399 12.39 10.66 -3.73
N GLN A 400 13.58 10.06 -3.73
CA GLN A 400 14.70 10.54 -4.53
C GLN A 400 14.41 10.42 -6.03
N LYS A 401 13.90 9.28 -6.49
CA LYS A 401 13.45 9.11 -7.89
C LYS A 401 12.37 10.12 -8.29
N ARG A 402 11.41 10.38 -7.39
CA ARG A 402 10.38 11.40 -7.61
C ARG A 402 10.97 12.80 -7.73
N LYS A 403 11.91 13.16 -6.86
CA LYS A 403 12.60 14.46 -6.91
C LYS A 403 13.33 14.66 -8.24
N GLU A 404 14.04 13.64 -8.72
CA GLU A 404 14.72 13.65 -10.01
C GLU A 404 13.73 13.83 -11.16
N MET A 405 12.59 13.13 -11.13
CA MET A 405 11.51 13.28 -12.10
C MET A 405 10.94 14.70 -12.10
N LEU A 406 10.64 15.28 -10.93
CA LEU A 406 10.13 16.64 -10.83
C LEU A 406 11.10 17.69 -11.39
N MET A 407 12.40 17.52 -11.14
CA MET A 407 13.45 18.40 -11.70
C MET A 407 13.51 18.30 -13.24
N ARG A 408 13.37 17.08 -13.79
CA ARG A 408 13.28 16.90 -15.25
C ARG A 408 12.05 17.58 -15.83
N ILE A 409 10.89 17.46 -15.19
CA ILE A 409 9.66 18.12 -15.64
C ILE A 409 9.85 19.65 -15.60
N GLU A 410 10.42 20.18 -14.52
CA GLU A 410 10.69 21.62 -14.41
C GLU A 410 11.60 22.13 -15.53
N LEU A 411 12.62 21.35 -15.91
CA LEU A 411 13.56 21.71 -16.99
C LEU A 411 12.95 21.56 -18.39
N GLU A 412 12.29 20.43 -18.65
CA GLU A 412 11.83 20.04 -20.00
C GLU A 412 10.43 20.60 -20.34
N MET A 413 9.65 21.03 -19.35
CA MET A 413 8.24 21.42 -19.48
C MET A 413 7.86 22.74 -18.81
N ALA A 414 8.83 23.62 -18.51
CA ALA A 414 8.62 24.88 -17.78
C ALA A 414 7.49 25.80 -18.32
N HIS A 415 7.18 25.70 -19.62
CA HIS A 415 6.19 26.55 -20.30
C HIS A 415 5.00 25.76 -20.88
N GLU A 416 4.96 24.45 -20.65
CA GLU A 416 3.89 23.60 -21.15
C GLU A 416 2.58 23.91 -20.43
N ARG A 417 1.48 23.87 -21.18
CA ARG A 417 0.12 24.10 -20.64
C ARG A 417 -0.84 23.00 -21.05
N PRO A 418 -0.71 21.78 -20.50
CA PRO A 418 -1.65 20.70 -20.81
C PRO A 418 -3.08 21.12 -20.46
N SER A 419 -3.99 21.03 -21.43
CA SER A 419 -5.39 21.49 -21.28
C SER A 419 -5.52 22.96 -20.82
N SER A 420 -4.64 23.83 -21.31
CA SER A 420 -4.59 25.26 -20.97
C SER A 420 -4.19 25.59 -19.53
N ALA A 421 -3.94 24.59 -18.68
CA ALA A 421 -3.51 24.77 -17.30
C ALA A 421 -1.99 24.86 -17.20
N ALA A 422 -1.46 25.86 -16.50
CA ALA A 422 -0.03 25.98 -16.28
C ALA A 422 0.50 24.83 -15.42
N LEU A 423 1.48 24.08 -15.93
CA LEU A 423 2.16 23.04 -15.17
C LEU A 423 3.12 23.66 -14.16
N LYS A 424 2.93 23.36 -12.87
CA LYS A 424 3.77 23.83 -11.77
C LYS A 424 4.36 22.66 -11.01
N ILE A 425 5.55 22.85 -10.46
CA ILE A 425 6.29 21.82 -9.72
C ILE A 425 6.43 22.26 -8.26
N ASN A 426 6.20 21.34 -7.32
CA ASN A 426 6.39 21.58 -5.89
C ASN A 426 7.36 20.54 -5.30
N PRO A 427 8.68 20.69 -5.52
CA PRO A 427 9.66 19.68 -5.15
C PRO A 427 9.91 19.65 -3.62
N PRO A 428 10.46 18.55 -3.08
CA PRO A 428 11.01 18.51 -1.72
C PRO A 428 12.07 19.60 -1.51
N LEU A 429 11.90 20.47 -0.51
CA LEU A 429 12.88 21.50 -0.16
C LEU A 429 13.93 20.97 0.83
N LEU A 430 13.46 20.26 1.85
CA LEU A 430 14.29 19.71 2.92
C LEU A 430 13.70 18.37 3.35
N THR A 431 14.55 17.40 3.64
CA THR A 431 14.15 16.11 4.21
C THR A 431 14.88 15.88 5.52
N ILE A 432 14.13 15.49 6.56
CA ILE A 432 14.66 15.18 7.88
C ILE A 432 14.26 13.75 8.21
N GLN A 433 15.23 12.85 8.36
CA GLN A 433 15.00 11.49 8.80
C GLN A 433 15.19 11.40 10.31
N ASP A 434 14.12 11.05 11.02
CA ASP A 434 14.12 10.89 12.47
C ASP A 434 13.09 9.83 12.88
N ARG A 435 13.44 8.98 13.85
CA ARG A 435 12.57 7.95 14.43
C ARG A 435 11.85 7.04 13.42
N GLY A 436 12.57 6.55 12.42
CA GLY A 436 12.03 5.64 11.39
C GLY A 436 11.15 6.30 10.33
N ASN A 437 10.94 7.62 10.43
CA ASN A 437 10.21 8.43 9.47
C ASN A 437 11.14 9.38 8.73
N VAL A 438 10.72 9.80 7.54
CA VAL A 438 11.27 10.94 6.80
C VAL A 438 10.19 12.01 6.73
N TYR A 439 10.52 13.19 7.22
CA TYR A 439 9.69 14.38 7.18
C TYR A 439 10.16 15.27 6.04
N ILE A 440 9.27 15.53 5.09
CA ILE A 440 9.56 16.25 3.85
C ILE A 440 8.94 17.64 3.94
N LEU A 441 9.77 18.67 4.00
CA LEU A 441 9.33 20.05 3.96
C LEU A 441 9.09 20.48 2.51
N ARG A 442 7.90 21.02 2.24
CA ARG A 442 7.50 21.58 0.94
C ARG A 442 6.79 22.91 1.13
N ARG A 443 6.70 23.70 0.06
CA ARG A 443 5.79 24.85 0.07
C ARG A 443 4.36 24.33 0.13
N LYS A 444 3.51 25.02 0.90
CA LYS A 444 2.07 24.75 0.87
C LYS A 444 1.56 25.12 -0.53
N VAL A 445 0.82 24.19 -1.15
CA VAL A 445 0.19 24.41 -2.45
C VAL A 445 -1.18 25.05 -2.21
N ASP A 446 -1.55 26.02 -3.05
CA ASP A 446 -2.89 26.62 -3.06
C ASP A 446 -3.88 25.70 -3.82
N GLY A 447 -3.99 24.46 -3.35
CA GLY A 447 -4.74 23.41 -3.99
C GLY A 447 -4.93 22.18 -3.10
N ILE A 448 -5.73 21.23 -3.60
CA ILE A 448 -5.97 19.94 -2.95
C ILE A 448 -5.68 18.79 -3.92
N HIS A 449 -5.54 17.59 -3.38
CA HIS A 449 -5.38 16.40 -4.20
C HIS A 449 -6.58 16.24 -5.14
N TRP A 450 -6.34 15.86 -6.40
CA TRP A 450 -7.42 15.79 -7.39
C TRP A 450 -8.55 14.83 -6.96
N GLU A 451 -8.24 13.69 -6.32
CA GLU A 451 -9.28 12.78 -5.79
C GLU A 451 -10.13 13.45 -4.71
N GLU A 452 -9.52 14.22 -3.80
CA GLU A 452 -10.24 14.97 -2.77
C GLU A 452 -11.12 16.04 -3.41
N ALA A 453 -10.66 16.70 -4.49
CA ALA A 453 -11.48 17.64 -5.24
C ALA A 453 -12.72 16.99 -5.84
N ILE A 454 -12.57 15.81 -6.47
CA ILE A 454 -13.71 15.05 -7.01
C ILE A 454 -14.67 14.65 -5.89
N GLU A 455 -14.15 14.14 -4.77
CA GLU A 455 -14.95 13.78 -3.60
C GLU A 455 -15.73 14.98 -3.06
N GLN A 456 -15.10 16.15 -2.92
CA GLN A 456 -15.76 17.38 -2.46
C GLN A 456 -16.86 17.83 -3.42
N LEU A 457 -16.62 17.82 -4.74
CA LEU A 457 -17.63 18.17 -5.75
C LEU A 457 -18.84 17.22 -5.73
N GLN A 458 -18.61 15.95 -5.41
CA GLN A 458 -19.64 14.92 -5.38
C GLN A 458 -20.36 14.80 -4.04
N SER A 459 -19.76 15.23 -2.93
CA SER A 459 -20.31 15.05 -1.58
C SER A 459 -20.83 16.34 -0.96
N ALA A 460 -20.12 17.47 -1.12
CA ALA A 460 -20.45 18.73 -0.46
C ALA A 460 -21.75 19.34 -1.06
N PRO A 461 -22.80 19.59 -0.25
CA PRO A 461 -24.10 20.03 -0.77
C PRO A 461 -24.05 21.29 -1.62
N HIS A 462 -23.22 22.27 -1.24
CA HIS A 462 -23.08 23.53 -1.94
C HIS A 462 -22.26 23.42 -3.25
N LEU A 463 -21.46 22.37 -3.42
CA LEU A 463 -20.67 22.15 -4.64
C LEU A 463 -21.39 21.26 -5.66
N LYS A 464 -22.27 20.35 -5.21
CA LYS A 464 -23.01 19.42 -6.08
C LYS A 464 -23.73 20.13 -7.23
N GLY A 465 -24.48 21.18 -6.92
CA GLY A 465 -25.24 21.93 -7.94
C GLY A 465 -24.32 22.64 -8.94
N VAL A 466 -23.22 23.24 -8.45
CA VAL A 466 -22.23 23.91 -9.30
C VAL A 466 -21.51 22.89 -10.20
N ASN A 467 -21.15 21.73 -9.66
CA ASN A 467 -20.52 20.66 -10.42
C ASN A 467 -21.44 20.13 -11.53
N GLN A 468 -22.73 19.92 -11.25
CA GLN A 468 -23.69 19.45 -12.26
C GLN A 468 -23.87 20.45 -13.41
N ALA A 469 -23.89 21.76 -13.10
CA ALA A 469 -24.05 22.80 -14.10
C ALA A 469 -22.79 22.98 -14.98
N MET A 470 -21.60 22.94 -14.37
CA MET A 470 -20.34 23.29 -15.03
C MET A 470 -19.46 22.09 -15.40
N LYS A 471 -19.83 20.87 -14.99
CA LYS A 471 -19.07 19.62 -15.19
C LYS A 471 -17.61 19.73 -14.72
N ILE A 472 -17.42 20.30 -13.53
CA ILE A 472 -16.09 20.63 -12.98
C ILE A 472 -15.26 19.37 -12.77
N ASP A 473 -15.89 18.29 -12.32
CA ASP A 473 -15.28 16.96 -12.19
C ASP A 473 -14.62 16.47 -13.49
N THR A 474 -15.31 16.66 -14.61
CA THR A 474 -14.87 16.26 -15.95
C THR A 474 -13.70 17.13 -16.39
N VAL A 475 -13.73 18.43 -16.09
CA VAL A 475 -12.62 19.35 -16.34
C VAL A 475 -11.38 18.91 -15.54
N ILE A 476 -11.52 18.64 -14.24
CA ILE A 476 -10.43 18.18 -13.38
C ILE A 476 -9.84 16.86 -13.91
N LEU A 477 -10.68 15.85 -14.14
CA LEU A 477 -10.22 14.54 -14.62
C LEU A 477 -9.53 14.64 -15.99
N GLY A 478 -10.10 15.42 -16.90
CA GLY A 478 -9.53 15.66 -18.23
C GLY A 478 -8.18 16.34 -18.14
N THR A 479 -8.07 17.41 -17.34
CA THR A 479 -6.79 18.12 -17.16
C THR A 479 -5.74 17.22 -16.53
N VAL A 480 -6.06 16.50 -15.43
CA VAL A 480 -5.12 15.60 -14.75
C VAL A 480 -4.58 14.52 -15.70
N ARG A 481 -5.47 13.83 -16.44
CA ARG A 481 -5.07 12.79 -17.41
C ARG A 481 -4.20 13.34 -18.51
N ASN A 482 -4.58 14.47 -19.10
CA ASN A 482 -3.80 15.10 -20.17
C ASN A 482 -2.44 15.60 -19.67
N THR A 483 -2.34 16.07 -18.42
CA THR A 483 -1.07 16.45 -17.81
C THR A 483 -0.16 15.24 -17.60
N LEU A 484 -0.67 14.14 -17.03
CA LEU A 484 0.11 12.93 -16.81
C LEU A 484 0.58 12.31 -18.13
N ARG A 485 -0.29 12.26 -19.14
CA ARG A 485 0.08 11.82 -20.49
C ARG A 485 1.15 12.69 -21.12
N ALA A 486 0.99 14.02 -21.07
CA ALA A 486 1.99 14.94 -21.62
C ALA A 486 3.35 14.77 -20.94
N ILE A 487 3.39 14.54 -19.63
CA ILE A 487 4.63 14.22 -18.91
C ILE A 487 5.22 12.88 -19.36
N ALA A 488 4.39 11.84 -19.47
CA ALA A 488 4.81 10.51 -19.91
C ALA A 488 5.42 10.54 -21.32
N GLU A 489 4.75 11.22 -22.26
CA GLU A 489 5.23 11.42 -23.64
C GLU A 489 6.54 12.20 -23.67
N LYS A 490 6.62 13.32 -22.94
CA LYS A 490 7.82 14.18 -22.94
C LYS A 490 9.03 13.48 -22.35
N LEU A 491 8.84 12.75 -21.25
CA LEU A 491 9.93 12.07 -20.55
C LEU A 491 10.25 10.67 -21.11
N ALA A 492 9.50 10.22 -22.11
CA ALA A 492 9.56 8.87 -22.69
C ALA A 492 9.41 7.76 -21.62
N LEU A 493 8.41 7.91 -20.75
CA LEU A 493 8.07 6.96 -19.69
C LEU A 493 6.67 6.37 -19.89
N PRO A 494 6.40 5.15 -19.42
CA PRO A 494 5.03 4.64 -19.37
C PRO A 494 4.12 5.54 -18.53
N GLU A 495 2.87 5.75 -18.97
CA GLU A 495 1.90 6.62 -18.27
C GLU A 495 1.65 6.15 -16.82
N GLU A 496 1.58 4.83 -16.60
CA GLU A 496 1.43 4.21 -15.29
C GLU A 496 2.58 4.57 -14.34
N THR A 497 3.82 4.54 -14.83
CA THR A 497 5.01 4.92 -14.05
C THR A 497 4.92 6.36 -13.57
N VAL A 498 4.42 7.27 -14.41
CA VAL A 498 4.24 8.69 -14.06
C VAL A 498 3.10 8.86 -13.07
N ALA A 499 1.96 8.20 -13.31
CA ALA A 499 0.79 8.25 -12.44
C ALA A 499 1.07 7.71 -11.03
N ASP A 500 1.85 6.65 -10.92
CA ASP A 500 2.25 6.06 -9.63
C ASP A 500 3.33 6.89 -8.92
N ALA A 501 4.20 7.55 -9.69
CA ALA A 501 5.31 8.31 -9.14
C ALA A 501 4.91 9.70 -8.65
N LEU A 502 3.95 10.38 -9.31
CA LEU A 502 3.64 11.79 -9.05
C LEU A 502 2.30 11.99 -8.34
N VAL A 503 2.24 13.00 -7.49
CA VAL A 503 0.98 13.43 -6.87
C VAL A 503 0.51 14.71 -7.55
N CYS A 504 -0.74 14.70 -8.00
CA CYS A 504 -1.36 15.81 -8.71
C CYS A 504 -2.29 16.62 -7.80
N PHE A 505 -2.06 17.93 -7.72
CA PHE A 505 -2.90 18.88 -7.00
C PHE A 505 -3.57 19.84 -7.98
N VAL A 506 -4.83 20.15 -7.70
CA VAL A 506 -5.67 21.06 -8.48
C VAL A 506 -6.00 22.31 -7.66
N PRO A 507 -6.19 23.47 -8.33
CA PRO A 507 -6.29 24.76 -7.67
C PRO A 507 -7.59 24.84 -6.87
N TRP A 508 -7.47 25.22 -5.60
CA TRP A 508 -8.59 25.17 -4.65
C TRP A 508 -8.46 26.24 -3.57
N HIS A 509 -9.56 26.91 -3.25
CA HIS A 509 -9.64 27.79 -2.10
C HIS A 509 -9.94 26.94 -0.85
N LEU A 510 -8.92 26.71 -0.03
CA LEU A 510 -9.01 25.88 1.18
C LEU A 510 -10.00 26.44 2.22
N GLU A 511 -10.08 27.78 2.35
CA GLU A 511 -10.92 28.44 3.35
C GLU A 511 -12.41 28.42 2.98
N SER A 512 -12.75 28.72 1.71
CA SER A 512 -14.13 28.71 1.23
C SER A 512 -14.59 27.34 0.70
N ASN A 513 -13.68 26.37 0.64
CA ASN A 513 -13.88 25.05 0.02
C ASN A 513 -14.44 25.14 -1.41
N GLN A 514 -13.73 25.83 -2.31
CA GLN A 514 -14.20 26.04 -3.69
C GLN A 514 -13.10 25.75 -4.73
N PRO A 515 -13.46 25.17 -5.89
CA PRO A 515 -12.55 25.03 -7.01
C PRO A 515 -12.17 26.39 -7.57
N ARG A 516 -10.92 26.55 -7.96
CA ARG A 516 -10.43 27.73 -8.68
C ARG A 516 -10.44 27.46 -10.17
N LEU A 517 -11.39 28.07 -10.86
CA LEU A 517 -11.62 27.87 -12.30
C LEU A 517 -11.40 29.16 -13.06
N MET A 518 -10.94 29.02 -14.30
CA MET A 518 -11.00 30.07 -15.31
C MET A 518 -12.17 29.76 -16.24
N ILE A 519 -12.95 30.81 -16.55
CA ILE A 519 -14.08 30.74 -17.48
C ILE A 519 -13.79 31.78 -18.56
N ASP A 520 -13.67 31.33 -19.81
CA ASP A 520 -13.69 32.19 -20.98
C ASP A 520 -15.00 32.00 -21.77
N PHE A 521 -15.17 32.75 -22.87
CA PHE A 521 -16.39 32.71 -23.69
C PHE A 521 -16.71 31.33 -24.28
N ALA A 522 -15.74 30.41 -24.33
CA ALA A 522 -15.87 29.11 -24.97
C ALA A 522 -15.74 27.91 -24.01
N ARG A 523 -15.01 28.05 -22.90
CA ARG A 523 -14.57 26.91 -22.08
C ARG A 523 -14.37 27.27 -20.60
N THR A 524 -14.52 26.25 -19.76
CA THR A 524 -14.08 26.26 -18.35
C THR A 524 -12.84 25.39 -18.23
N TYR A 525 -11.78 25.89 -17.57
CA TYR A 525 -10.52 25.17 -17.38
C TYR A 525 -9.83 25.55 -16.06
N LEU A 526 -8.79 24.78 -15.66
CA LEU A 526 -7.99 25.05 -14.47
C LEU A 526 -6.87 26.07 -14.75
N ASP A 527 -6.61 27.00 -13.83
CA ASP A 527 -5.53 27.99 -14.02
C ASP A 527 -4.13 27.33 -14.05
N SER A 528 -3.97 26.26 -13.28
CA SER A 528 -2.73 25.53 -13.11
C SER A 528 -2.97 24.14 -12.55
N VAL A 529 -1.93 23.32 -12.59
CA VAL A 529 -1.86 22.00 -11.94
C VAL A 529 -0.48 21.87 -11.31
N TRP A 530 -0.40 21.36 -10.08
CA TRP A 530 0.88 21.16 -9.41
C TRP A 530 1.24 19.66 -9.34
N MET A 531 2.47 19.33 -9.70
CA MET A 531 3.08 18.00 -9.48
C MET A 531 3.98 18.03 -8.25
N ALA A 532 3.91 17.00 -7.40
CA ALA A 532 4.70 16.88 -6.17
C ALA A 532 5.17 15.46 -5.84
#